data_AF-A0A2A7SD27-F1
#
_entry.id   AF-A0A2A7SD27-F1
#
_cell.length_a   1.000
_cell.length_b   1.000
_cell.length_c   1.000
_cell.angle_alpha   90.00
_cell.angle_beta   90.00
_cell.angle_gamma   90.00
#
_symmetry.space_group_name_H-M   'P 1'
#
loop_
_entity.id
_entity.type
_entity.pdbx_description
1 polymer ?
#
loop_
_entity_poly.entity_id
_entity_poly.type
_entity_poly.pdbx_seq_one_letter_code
_entity_poly.pdbx_strand_id
1 'polypeptide(L)'
;MAPGATLPAYSAPEPLPGYSQFPPEPSQNANQWASQLTVMSQFGASGPGHIDDLLQLMGGRPISDANAGRVSVAELNQADRPMVAAQAVVQLDNAMTKMDDASLSGKDMHDAIAATQHIEPVQLRAATMARLAELLKKVDTREAHQSAFKAISDQVHTLPPEARMQVLKGLGEHAFHPSFSGGPEAMRDGTANIHTVLGHLAQIPPEARSPRETAVALDVMIGWMPNLMSETPASHWQPVMDSLMKEAGKLPESESGLIKNTVATIAGHMQPGGALHGMGVLHPNDLQNMLLVVPDHLKPHAHSDDE
;
A
#
# COMPACT_ATOMS: atom_id res chain seq x y z
N MET A 1 42.82 73.06 -7.07
CA MET A 1 42.02 72.86 -8.30
C MET A 1 42.47 71.57 -8.95
N ALA A 2 41.63 70.54 -8.88
CA ALA A 2 41.68 69.32 -9.69
C ALA A 2 40.22 68.80 -9.75
N PRO A 3 39.65 68.53 -10.94
CA PRO A 3 38.24 68.19 -11.10
C PRO A 3 38.01 66.66 -11.15
N GLY A 4 36.78 66.24 -10.82
CA GLY A 4 36.17 65.03 -11.38
C GLY A 4 36.32 63.75 -10.55
N ALA A 5 35.46 63.56 -9.55
CA ALA A 5 35.07 62.23 -9.10
C ALA A 5 33.63 61.97 -9.58
N THR A 6 33.51 61.22 -10.67
CA THR A 6 32.26 60.68 -11.20
C THR A 6 31.70 59.67 -10.19
N LEU A 7 30.45 59.86 -9.76
CA LEU A 7 29.71 58.88 -8.98
C LEU A 7 29.56 57.57 -9.80
N PRO A 8 29.67 56.38 -9.19
CA PRO A 8 29.41 55.14 -9.89
C PRO A 8 27.93 55.10 -10.30
N ALA A 9 27.69 54.77 -11.56
CA ALA A 9 26.36 54.58 -12.11
C ALA A 9 25.59 53.53 -11.29
N TYR A 10 24.41 53.91 -10.79
CA TYR A 10 23.42 52.96 -10.30
C TYR A 10 23.09 52.00 -11.45
N SER A 11 23.63 50.79 -11.38
CA SER A 11 23.19 49.70 -12.24
C SER A 11 21.79 49.31 -11.77
N ALA A 12 20.81 49.35 -12.67
CA ALA A 12 19.48 48.84 -12.39
C ALA A 12 19.59 47.39 -11.91
N PRO A 13 18.79 46.95 -10.92
CA PRO A 13 18.81 45.55 -10.50
C PRO A 13 18.50 44.67 -11.71
N GLU A 14 19.33 43.64 -11.94
CA GLU A 14 19.04 42.59 -12.91
C GLU A 14 17.60 42.08 -12.68
N PRO A 15 16.78 41.94 -13.73
CA PRO A 15 15.49 41.30 -13.56
C PRO A 15 15.76 39.89 -13.06
N LEU A 16 15.25 39.57 -11.87
CA LEU A 16 15.24 38.21 -11.33
C LEU A 16 14.75 37.27 -12.45
N PRO A 17 15.40 36.10 -12.67
CA PRO A 17 14.92 35.16 -13.65
C PRO A 17 13.45 34.86 -13.33
N GLY A 18 12.58 35.17 -14.28
CA GLY A 18 11.14 35.02 -14.13
C GLY A 18 10.84 33.56 -13.85
N TYR A 19 10.62 33.23 -12.58
CA TYR A 19 9.87 32.05 -12.21
C TYR A 19 8.44 32.29 -12.71
N SER A 20 8.16 31.80 -13.91
CA SER A 20 6.80 31.73 -14.43
C SER A 20 5.97 30.96 -13.41
N GLN A 21 5.08 31.66 -12.70
CA GLN A 21 4.21 31.12 -11.64
C GLN A 21 3.05 30.27 -12.19
N PHE A 22 3.13 29.83 -13.43
CA PHE A 22 2.14 28.99 -14.07
C PHE A 22 2.81 27.70 -14.54
N PRO A 23 2.23 26.52 -14.26
CA PRO A 23 2.70 25.30 -14.89
C PRO A 23 2.69 25.50 -16.41
N PRO A 24 3.70 24.97 -17.15
CA PRO A 24 3.73 25.09 -18.60
C PRO A 24 2.39 24.61 -19.19
N GLU A 25 1.86 25.33 -20.18
CA GLU A 25 0.64 24.89 -20.86
C GLU A 25 0.83 23.45 -21.37
N PRO A 26 -0.14 22.54 -21.13
CA PRO A 26 -0.02 21.16 -21.57
C PRO A 26 0.21 21.09 -23.08
N SER A 27 1.06 20.18 -23.53
CA SER A 27 1.27 19.99 -24.97
C SER A 27 -0.04 19.58 -25.67
N GLN A 28 -0.13 19.78 -26.99
CA GLN A 28 -1.27 19.31 -27.78
C GLN A 28 -1.54 17.80 -27.56
N ASN A 29 -0.49 17.00 -27.35
CA ASN A 29 -0.61 15.58 -27.06
C ASN A 29 -1.23 15.33 -25.67
N ALA A 30 -0.88 16.12 -24.66
CA ALA A 30 -1.47 16.02 -23.32
C ALA A 30 -2.96 16.42 -23.32
N ASN A 31 -3.34 17.46 -24.07
CA ASN A 31 -4.74 17.87 -24.23
C ASN A 31 -5.55 16.84 -25.03
N GLN A 32 -4.97 16.25 -26.08
CA GLN A 32 -5.58 15.13 -26.80
C GLN A 32 -5.78 13.94 -25.88
N TRP A 33 -4.79 13.61 -25.04
CA TRP A 33 -4.88 12.52 -24.08
C TRP A 33 -5.96 12.74 -23.01
N ALA A 34 -6.03 13.95 -22.44
CA ALA A 34 -7.08 14.32 -21.49
C ALA A 34 -8.49 14.27 -22.14
N SER A 35 -8.61 14.67 -23.40
CA SER A 35 -9.87 14.55 -24.15
C SER A 35 -10.24 13.08 -24.43
N GLN A 36 -9.26 12.22 -24.69
CA GLN A 36 -9.46 10.78 -24.90
C GLN A 36 -9.95 10.09 -23.63
N LEU A 37 -9.35 10.38 -22.47
CA LEU A 37 -9.85 9.88 -21.19
C LEU A 37 -11.25 10.40 -20.87
N THR A 38 -11.52 11.67 -21.17
CA THR A 38 -12.84 12.26 -20.97
C THR A 38 -13.87 11.49 -21.80
N VAL A 39 -13.58 11.19 -23.07
CA VAL A 39 -14.43 10.37 -23.93
C VAL A 39 -14.59 8.95 -23.40
N MET A 40 -13.50 8.29 -22.97
CA MET A 40 -13.54 6.96 -22.35
C MET A 40 -14.37 6.94 -21.06
N SER A 41 -14.37 8.04 -20.29
CA SER A 41 -15.15 8.18 -19.06
C SER A 41 -16.63 8.53 -19.30
N GLN A 42 -16.94 9.29 -20.37
CA GLN A 42 -18.28 9.76 -20.72
C GLN A 42 -19.15 8.69 -21.36
N PHE A 43 -18.55 7.70 -22.03
CA PHE A 43 -19.29 6.58 -22.60
C PHE A 43 -19.81 5.55 -21.58
N GLY A 44 -19.63 5.81 -20.29
CA GLY A 44 -20.31 5.08 -19.23
C GLY A 44 -19.86 3.63 -19.10
N ALA A 45 -19.15 3.36 -18.01
CA ALA A 45 -19.33 2.15 -17.21
C ALA A 45 -19.14 0.77 -17.88
N SER A 46 -18.07 0.08 -17.43
CA SER A 46 -18.18 -1.34 -17.04
C SER A 46 -18.26 -2.39 -18.14
N GLY A 47 -17.54 -2.21 -19.24
CA GLY A 47 -17.21 -3.33 -20.15
C GLY A 47 -15.89 -3.99 -19.75
N PRO A 48 -15.72 -5.32 -19.91
CA PRO A 48 -14.45 -6.02 -19.69
C PRO A 48 -13.23 -5.43 -20.45
N GLY A 49 -13.47 -4.64 -21.51
CA GLY A 49 -12.42 -3.98 -22.30
C GLY A 49 -11.90 -2.65 -21.75
N HIS A 50 -12.55 -2.04 -20.74
CA HIS A 50 -12.13 -0.72 -20.25
C HIS A 50 -10.81 -0.75 -19.47
N ILE A 51 -10.63 -1.79 -18.65
CA ILE A 51 -9.38 -2.03 -17.92
C ILE A 51 -8.26 -2.33 -18.92
N ASP A 52 -8.54 -3.13 -19.95
CA ASP A 52 -7.55 -3.47 -20.98
C ASP A 52 -7.02 -2.23 -21.72
N ASP A 53 -7.91 -1.34 -22.17
CA ASP A 53 -7.51 -0.07 -22.80
C ASP A 53 -6.66 0.80 -21.87
N LEU A 54 -7.06 0.94 -20.61
CA LEU A 54 -6.31 1.74 -19.63
C LEU A 54 -4.92 1.16 -19.38
N LEU A 55 -4.80 -0.17 -19.25
CA LEU A 55 -3.53 -0.85 -19.03
C LEU A 55 -2.60 -0.73 -20.24
N GLN A 56 -3.13 -0.81 -21.46
CA GLN A 56 -2.35 -0.53 -22.67
C GLN A 56 -1.81 0.91 -22.67
N LEU A 57 -2.68 1.90 -22.40
CA LEU A 57 -2.28 3.31 -22.39
C LEU A 57 -1.33 3.68 -21.24
N MET A 58 -1.42 2.99 -20.10
CA MET A 58 -0.48 3.17 -18.99
C MET A 58 0.86 2.43 -19.20
N GLY A 59 0.99 1.63 -20.25
CA GLY A 59 2.20 0.86 -20.56
C GLY A 59 2.30 -0.48 -19.83
N GLY A 60 1.25 -0.92 -19.15
CA GLY A 60 1.18 -2.26 -18.56
C GLY A 60 0.99 -3.38 -19.60
N ARG A 61 0.55 -3.04 -20.82
CA ARG A 61 0.32 -3.98 -21.93
C ARG A 61 0.77 -3.40 -23.28
N PRO A 62 1.07 -4.25 -24.28
CA PRO A 62 1.28 -3.81 -25.66
C PRO A 62 0.03 -3.14 -26.25
N ILE A 63 0.24 -2.09 -27.04
CA ILE A 63 -0.84 -1.37 -27.74
C ILE A 63 -1.46 -2.25 -28.84
N SER A 64 -2.79 -2.39 -28.81
CA SER A 64 -3.59 -3.08 -29.84
C SER A 64 -3.95 -2.17 -31.02
N ASP A 65 -4.46 -2.74 -32.12
CA ASP A 65 -4.91 -1.99 -33.30
C ASP A 65 -6.01 -0.96 -32.96
N ALA A 66 -6.89 -1.27 -32.00
CA ALA A 66 -7.91 -0.35 -31.51
C ALA A 66 -7.32 0.90 -30.84
N ASN A 67 -6.10 0.78 -30.32
CA ASN A 67 -5.34 1.84 -29.66
C ASN A 67 -4.14 2.34 -30.48
N ALA A 68 -3.94 1.87 -31.71
CA ALA A 68 -2.75 2.17 -32.54
C ALA A 68 -2.57 3.67 -32.91
N GLY A 69 -3.61 4.49 -32.72
CA GLY A 69 -3.55 5.95 -32.86
C GLY A 69 -3.47 6.71 -31.54
N ARG A 70 -3.35 6.03 -30.40
CA ARG A 70 -3.27 6.61 -29.05
C ARG A 70 -1.82 6.57 -28.56
N VAL A 71 -1.47 7.48 -27.65
CA VAL A 71 -0.13 7.60 -27.09
C VAL A 71 -0.14 7.07 -25.66
N SER A 72 0.82 6.20 -25.32
CA SER A 72 0.96 5.68 -23.96
C SER A 72 1.65 6.69 -23.03
N VAL A 73 1.46 6.55 -21.71
CA VAL A 73 2.14 7.41 -20.69
C VAL A 73 3.65 7.39 -20.89
N ALA A 74 4.23 6.23 -21.23
CA ALA A 74 5.66 6.06 -21.45
C ALA A 74 6.20 6.85 -22.65
N GLU A 75 5.36 7.12 -23.66
CA GLU A 75 5.73 7.81 -24.91
C GLU A 75 5.54 9.33 -24.82
N LEU A 76 4.91 9.84 -23.77
CA LEU A 76 4.74 11.28 -23.56
C LEU A 76 6.04 11.98 -23.18
N ASN A 77 6.11 13.28 -23.45
CA ASN A 77 7.16 14.14 -22.93
C ASN A 77 7.13 14.18 -21.40
N GLN A 78 8.30 14.24 -20.76
CA GLN A 78 8.41 14.16 -19.30
C GLN A 78 7.59 15.23 -18.56
N ALA A 79 7.41 16.42 -19.15
CA ALA A 79 6.61 17.50 -18.60
C ALA A 79 5.09 17.19 -18.54
N ASP A 80 4.59 16.35 -19.47
CA ASP A 80 3.16 16.05 -19.59
C ASP A 80 2.76 14.77 -18.84
N ARG A 81 3.72 13.86 -18.59
CA ARG A 81 3.49 12.56 -17.94
C ARG A 81 2.73 12.66 -16.60
N PRO A 82 3.06 13.58 -15.68
CA PRO A 82 2.40 13.62 -14.37
C PRO A 82 0.90 13.82 -14.43
N MET A 83 0.44 14.78 -15.24
CA MET A 83 -0.98 15.09 -15.36
C MET A 83 -1.75 13.92 -15.98
N VAL A 84 -1.18 13.35 -17.04
CA VAL A 84 -1.75 12.21 -17.76
C VAL A 84 -1.80 10.98 -16.87
N ALA A 85 -0.70 10.63 -16.20
CA ALA A 85 -0.64 9.50 -15.27
C ALA A 85 -1.67 9.65 -14.14
N ALA A 86 -1.81 10.85 -13.55
CA ALA A 86 -2.79 11.09 -12.49
C ALA A 86 -4.23 10.78 -12.94
N GLN A 87 -4.61 11.20 -14.14
CA GLN A 87 -5.94 10.89 -14.68
C GLN A 87 -6.10 9.41 -15.02
N ALA A 88 -5.07 8.77 -15.58
CA ALA A 88 -5.06 7.33 -15.91
C ALA A 88 -5.32 6.48 -14.66
N VAL A 89 -4.57 6.77 -13.59
CA VAL A 89 -4.64 6.07 -12.30
C VAL A 89 -6.03 6.20 -11.69
N VAL A 90 -6.63 7.38 -11.71
CA VAL A 90 -7.98 7.59 -11.17
C VAL A 90 -9.01 6.76 -11.93
N GLN A 91 -8.90 6.67 -13.26
CA GLN A 91 -9.82 5.85 -14.05
C GLN A 91 -9.62 4.36 -13.81
N LEU A 92 -8.36 3.90 -13.75
CA LEU A 92 -8.04 2.50 -13.46
C LEU A 92 -8.55 2.10 -12.06
N ASP A 93 -8.30 2.93 -11.05
CA ASP A 93 -8.79 2.71 -9.70
C ASP A 93 -10.32 2.64 -9.65
N ASN A 94 -11.00 3.58 -10.32
CA ASN A 94 -12.46 3.58 -10.42
C ASN A 94 -13.00 2.31 -11.10
N ALA A 95 -12.31 1.81 -12.13
CA ALA A 95 -12.71 0.60 -12.84
C ALA A 95 -12.54 -0.65 -11.95
N MET A 96 -11.38 -0.80 -11.32
CA MET A 96 -11.08 -1.96 -10.46
C MET A 96 -11.90 -1.96 -9.17
N THR A 97 -12.16 -0.78 -8.57
CA THR A 97 -12.95 -0.66 -7.34
C THR A 97 -14.40 -1.11 -7.54
N LYS A 98 -14.97 -0.91 -8.74
CA LYS A 98 -16.34 -1.31 -9.08
C LYS A 98 -16.51 -2.81 -9.35
N MET A 99 -15.41 -3.55 -9.49
CA MET A 99 -15.47 -5.01 -9.66
C MET A 99 -15.90 -5.67 -8.36
N ASP A 100 -16.58 -6.81 -8.45
CA ASP A 100 -16.92 -7.61 -7.26
C ASP A 100 -15.65 -8.16 -6.60
N ASP A 101 -15.72 -8.49 -5.33
CA ASP A 101 -14.60 -9.15 -4.65
C ASP A 101 -14.35 -10.54 -5.26
N ALA A 102 -13.09 -10.96 -5.31
CA ALA A 102 -12.64 -12.17 -6.01
C ALA A 102 -13.07 -12.27 -7.49
N SER A 103 -13.14 -11.16 -8.23
CA SER A 103 -13.50 -11.13 -9.67
C SER A 103 -12.46 -10.46 -10.58
N LEU A 104 -11.49 -9.74 -10.00
CA LEU A 104 -10.41 -9.13 -10.76
C LEU A 104 -9.42 -10.21 -11.19
N SER A 105 -9.18 -10.31 -12.50
CA SER A 105 -8.25 -11.32 -13.01
C SER A 105 -6.83 -11.06 -12.51
N GLY A 106 -6.12 -12.14 -12.17
CA GLY A 106 -4.70 -12.04 -11.80
C GLY A 106 -3.85 -11.33 -12.86
N LYS A 107 -4.18 -11.49 -14.14
CA LYS A 107 -3.50 -10.84 -15.25
C LYS A 107 -3.69 -9.32 -15.22
N ASP A 108 -4.93 -8.83 -15.06
CA ASP A 108 -5.21 -7.39 -15.00
C ASP A 108 -4.52 -6.74 -13.80
N MET A 109 -4.50 -7.42 -12.64
CA MET A 109 -3.78 -6.95 -11.47
C MET A 109 -2.27 -6.86 -11.72
N HIS A 110 -1.65 -7.89 -12.32
CA HIS A 110 -0.21 -7.87 -12.64
C HIS A 110 0.17 -6.76 -13.61
N ASP A 111 -0.62 -6.58 -14.65
CA ASP A 111 -0.37 -5.55 -15.65
C ASP A 111 -0.57 -4.14 -15.05
N ALA A 112 -1.51 -3.98 -14.11
CA ALA A 112 -1.65 -2.75 -13.33
C ALA A 112 -0.42 -2.47 -12.44
N ILE A 113 0.13 -3.51 -11.80
CA ILE A 113 1.36 -3.42 -11.00
C ILE A 113 2.58 -3.12 -11.86
N ALA A 114 2.65 -3.65 -13.09
CA ALA A 114 3.72 -3.32 -14.03
C ALA A 114 3.63 -1.86 -14.48
N ALA A 115 2.42 -1.36 -14.74
CA ALA A 115 2.18 0.01 -15.19
C ALA A 115 2.65 1.08 -14.18
N THR A 116 2.74 0.76 -12.89
CA THR A 116 3.21 1.72 -11.87
C THR A 116 4.63 2.20 -12.12
N GLN A 117 5.46 1.41 -12.81
CA GLN A 117 6.85 1.77 -13.14
C GLN A 117 6.93 2.99 -14.06
N HIS A 118 5.86 3.31 -14.77
CA HIS A 118 5.76 4.44 -15.70
C HIS A 118 5.10 5.67 -15.07
N ILE A 119 4.70 5.60 -13.81
CA ILE A 119 4.01 6.69 -13.11
C ILE A 119 5.01 7.64 -12.47
N GLU A 120 4.87 8.92 -12.80
CA GLU A 120 5.53 10.04 -12.14
C GLU A 120 4.47 11.06 -11.70
N PRO A 121 4.68 11.81 -10.61
CA PRO A 121 5.83 11.77 -9.71
C PRO A 121 5.81 10.56 -8.76
N VAL A 122 6.92 10.33 -8.05
CA VAL A 122 7.07 9.20 -7.11
C VAL A 122 5.95 9.11 -6.07
N GLN A 123 5.37 10.24 -5.64
CA GLN A 123 4.27 10.27 -4.68
C GLN A 123 3.00 9.67 -5.28
N LEU A 124 2.69 9.96 -6.55
CA LEU A 124 1.58 9.36 -7.26
C LEU A 124 1.83 7.86 -7.43
N ARG A 125 3.05 7.46 -7.83
CA ARG A 125 3.41 6.04 -7.96
C ARG A 125 3.21 5.28 -6.65
N ALA A 126 3.68 5.84 -5.53
CA ALA A 126 3.53 5.23 -4.22
C ALA A 126 2.06 5.11 -3.79
N ALA A 127 1.25 6.14 -4.06
CA ALA A 127 -0.20 6.11 -3.81
C ALA A 127 -0.90 5.05 -4.69
N THR A 128 -0.54 4.94 -5.97
CA THR A 128 -1.07 3.90 -6.86
C THR A 128 -0.70 2.50 -6.37
N MET A 129 0.56 2.28 -5.97
CA MET A 129 0.99 1.00 -5.41
C MET A 129 0.24 0.66 -4.12
N ALA A 130 0.03 1.63 -3.23
CA ALA A 130 -0.76 1.42 -2.01
C ALA A 130 -2.20 1.05 -2.35
N ARG A 131 -2.80 1.71 -3.35
CA ARG A 131 -4.14 1.40 -3.81
C ARG A 131 -4.27 0.01 -4.44
N LEU A 132 -3.28 -0.41 -5.24
CA LEU A 132 -3.23 -1.77 -5.78
C LEU A 132 -3.09 -2.80 -4.66
N ALA A 133 -2.34 -2.50 -3.59
CA ALA A 133 -2.25 -3.37 -2.43
C ALA A 133 -3.62 -3.53 -1.75
N GLU A 134 -4.39 -2.45 -1.56
CA GLU A 134 -5.78 -2.50 -1.04
C GLU A 134 -6.76 -3.29 -1.95
N LEU A 135 -6.47 -3.36 -3.25
CA LEU A 135 -7.29 -4.08 -4.23
C LEU A 135 -6.92 -5.56 -4.33
N LEU A 136 -5.91 -6.06 -3.59
CA LEU A 136 -5.54 -7.48 -3.58
C LEU A 136 -6.72 -8.39 -3.17
N LYS A 137 -7.62 -7.92 -2.31
CA LYS A 137 -8.86 -8.64 -1.93
C LYS A 137 -9.83 -8.92 -3.08
N LYS A 138 -9.65 -8.28 -4.24
CA LYS A 138 -10.51 -8.46 -5.41
C LYS A 138 -9.98 -9.53 -6.35
N VAL A 139 -8.77 -10.05 -6.14
CA VAL A 139 -8.13 -10.99 -7.06
C VAL A 139 -8.85 -12.35 -7.03
N ASP A 140 -9.10 -12.88 -8.23
CA ASP A 140 -9.95 -14.04 -8.49
C ASP A 140 -9.52 -15.36 -7.82
N THR A 141 -8.22 -15.54 -7.59
CA THR A 141 -7.64 -16.80 -7.12
C THR A 141 -6.56 -16.56 -6.07
N ARG A 142 -6.33 -17.56 -5.21
CA ARG A 142 -5.27 -17.52 -4.22
C ARG A 142 -3.90 -17.41 -4.86
N GLU A 143 -3.64 -18.17 -5.93
CA GLU A 143 -2.36 -18.18 -6.64
C GLU A 143 -2.10 -16.81 -7.28
N ALA A 144 -3.13 -16.19 -7.87
CA ALA A 144 -3.01 -14.83 -8.38
C ALA A 144 -2.80 -13.81 -7.26
N HIS A 145 -3.47 -13.96 -6.12
CA HIS A 145 -3.26 -13.11 -4.95
C HIS A 145 -1.80 -13.16 -4.48
N GLN A 146 -1.23 -14.35 -4.31
CA GLN A 146 0.18 -14.50 -3.89
C GLN A 146 1.14 -13.90 -4.92
N SER A 147 0.87 -14.13 -6.19
CA SER A 147 1.68 -13.60 -7.28
C SER A 147 1.63 -12.06 -7.32
N ALA A 148 0.44 -11.46 -7.17
CA ALA A 148 0.25 -10.01 -7.14
C ALA A 148 0.86 -9.37 -5.89
N PHE A 149 0.66 -9.99 -4.72
CA PHE A 149 1.28 -9.58 -3.46
C PHE A 149 2.81 -9.51 -3.62
N LYS A 150 3.40 -10.58 -4.16
CA LYS A 150 4.84 -10.62 -4.42
C LYS A 150 5.27 -9.53 -5.38
N ALA A 151 4.54 -9.30 -6.48
CA ALA A 151 4.90 -8.27 -7.46
C ALA A 151 4.88 -6.85 -6.86
N ILE A 152 3.91 -6.52 -6.00
CA ILE A 152 3.89 -5.22 -5.28
C ILE A 152 5.06 -5.16 -4.31
N SER A 153 5.25 -6.20 -3.50
CA SER A 153 6.33 -6.31 -2.51
C SER A 153 7.72 -6.14 -3.14
N ASP A 154 7.97 -6.79 -4.27
CA ASP A 154 9.22 -6.68 -5.04
C ASP A 154 9.47 -5.24 -5.49
N GLN A 155 8.45 -4.40 -5.68
CA GLN A 155 8.62 -3.01 -6.09
C GLN A 155 8.75 -2.01 -4.92
N VAL A 156 8.41 -2.39 -3.68
CA VAL A 156 8.42 -1.47 -2.52
C VAL A 156 9.77 -0.78 -2.34
N HIS A 157 10.87 -1.50 -2.56
CA HIS A 157 12.23 -0.97 -2.41
C HIS A 157 12.57 0.15 -3.41
N THR A 158 11.82 0.26 -4.52
CA THR A 158 11.99 1.32 -5.54
C THR A 158 11.41 2.67 -5.11
N LEU A 159 10.63 2.69 -4.02
CA LEU A 159 10.08 3.90 -3.41
C LEU A 159 11.07 4.46 -2.38
N PRO A 160 11.08 5.79 -2.17
CA PRO A 160 11.82 6.37 -1.07
C PRO A 160 11.21 5.93 0.27
N PRO A 161 12.00 5.78 1.36
CA PRO A 161 11.55 5.20 2.63
C PRO A 161 10.25 5.78 3.19
N GLU A 162 10.08 7.10 3.12
CA GLU A 162 8.90 7.83 3.58
C GLU A 162 7.61 7.46 2.84
N ALA A 163 7.71 6.95 1.62
CA ALA A 163 6.55 6.59 0.79
C ALA A 163 6.19 5.10 0.88
N ARG A 164 7.01 4.27 1.53
CA ARG A 164 6.81 2.81 1.60
C ARG A 164 5.70 2.43 2.57
N MET A 165 5.50 3.19 3.65
CA MET A 165 4.58 2.82 4.73
C MET A 165 3.14 2.63 4.27
N GLN A 166 2.63 3.52 3.42
CA GLN A 166 1.28 3.38 2.85
C GLN A 166 1.10 2.09 2.02
N VAL A 167 2.14 1.65 1.30
CA VAL A 167 2.10 0.39 0.54
C VAL A 167 2.14 -0.81 1.48
N LEU A 168 3.00 -0.75 2.50
CA LEU A 168 3.11 -1.80 3.51
C LEU A 168 1.83 -1.97 4.32
N LYS A 169 1.09 -0.89 4.59
CA LYS A 169 -0.23 -0.95 5.22
C LYS A 169 -1.20 -1.79 4.38
N GLY A 170 -1.34 -1.48 3.08
CA GLY A 170 -2.23 -2.25 2.19
C GLY A 170 -1.80 -3.70 2.04
N LEU A 171 -0.49 -3.98 1.97
CA LEU A 171 0.03 -5.34 1.99
C LEU A 171 -0.27 -6.06 3.32
N GLY A 172 -0.15 -5.38 4.46
CA GLY A 172 -0.54 -5.94 5.77
C GLY A 172 -2.02 -6.27 5.85
N GLU A 173 -2.88 -5.38 5.38
CA GLU A 173 -4.34 -5.55 5.30
C GLU A 173 -4.74 -6.75 4.45
N HIS A 174 -3.94 -7.07 3.44
CA HIS A 174 -4.18 -8.20 2.54
C HIS A 174 -3.07 -9.24 2.58
N ALA A 175 -2.44 -9.41 3.75
CA ALA A 175 -1.53 -10.53 3.96
C ALA A 175 -2.29 -11.86 3.77
N PHE A 176 -3.55 -11.88 4.19
CA PHE A 176 -4.54 -12.90 3.86
C PHE A 176 -5.55 -12.34 2.87
N HIS A 177 -5.92 -13.16 1.88
CA HIS A 177 -7.07 -12.84 1.05
C HIS A 177 -8.35 -13.17 1.85
N PRO A 178 -9.32 -12.22 2.02
CA PRO A 178 -10.50 -12.44 2.85
C PRO A 178 -11.30 -13.69 2.47
N SER A 179 -11.53 -13.91 1.17
CA SER A 179 -12.28 -15.05 0.64
C SER A 179 -11.50 -16.38 0.64
N PHE A 180 -10.18 -16.35 0.85
CA PHE A 180 -9.32 -17.55 0.82
C PHE A 180 -8.48 -17.63 2.10
N SER A 181 -9.03 -17.17 3.21
CA SER A 181 -8.31 -17.03 4.49
C SER A 181 -8.29 -18.31 5.33
N GLY A 182 -8.92 -19.40 4.86
CA GLY A 182 -9.01 -20.67 5.59
C GLY A 182 -8.08 -21.76 5.06
N GLY A 183 -7.66 -22.66 5.95
CA GLY A 183 -6.89 -23.87 5.64
C GLY A 183 -5.36 -23.68 5.61
N PRO A 184 -4.60 -24.80 5.58
CA PRO A 184 -3.14 -24.78 5.80
C PRO A 184 -2.36 -23.95 4.78
N GLU A 185 -2.82 -23.95 3.53
CA GLU A 185 -2.17 -23.23 2.45
C GLU A 185 -2.31 -21.71 2.61
N ALA A 186 -3.50 -21.24 2.98
CA ALA A 186 -3.76 -19.84 3.29
C ALA A 186 -2.93 -19.36 4.48
N MET A 187 -2.78 -20.20 5.51
CA MET A 187 -1.95 -19.91 6.68
C MET A 187 -0.49 -19.77 6.32
N ARG A 188 0.07 -20.74 5.59
CA ARG A 188 1.44 -20.68 5.10
C ARG A 188 1.71 -19.40 4.32
N ASP A 189 0.82 -19.09 3.39
CA ASP A 189 0.95 -17.93 2.51
C ASP A 189 0.82 -16.62 3.30
N GLY A 190 -0.19 -16.49 4.17
CA GLY A 190 -0.37 -15.30 5.00
C GLY A 190 0.76 -15.09 6.00
N THR A 191 1.29 -16.15 6.61
CA THR A 191 2.53 -16.09 7.41
C THR A 191 3.70 -15.55 6.60
N ALA A 192 3.93 -16.06 5.40
CA ALA A 192 5.01 -15.60 4.53
C ALA A 192 4.83 -14.11 4.12
N ASN A 193 3.59 -13.70 3.89
CA ASN A 193 3.24 -12.32 3.54
C ASN A 193 3.48 -11.36 4.71
N ILE A 194 3.06 -11.70 5.94
CA ILE A 194 3.35 -10.89 7.13
C ILE A 194 4.86 -10.76 7.34
N HIS A 195 5.61 -11.86 7.23
CA HIS A 195 7.07 -11.81 7.35
C HIS A 195 7.71 -10.92 6.28
N THR A 196 7.17 -10.93 5.06
CA THR A 196 7.64 -10.06 3.97
C THR A 196 7.40 -8.59 4.28
N VAL A 197 6.21 -8.23 4.78
CA VAL A 197 5.88 -6.85 5.20
C VAL A 197 6.79 -6.40 6.33
N LEU A 198 7.00 -7.25 7.34
CA LEU A 198 7.92 -6.98 8.45
C LEU A 198 9.38 -6.82 7.98
N GLY A 199 9.80 -7.62 7.00
CA GLY A 199 11.12 -7.51 6.39
C GLY A 199 11.33 -6.15 5.71
N HIS A 200 10.33 -5.66 4.97
CA HIS A 200 10.38 -4.32 4.40
C HIS A 200 10.32 -3.23 5.46
N LEU A 201 9.43 -3.37 6.45
CA LEU A 201 9.31 -2.42 7.55
C LEU A 201 10.66 -2.24 8.26
N ALA A 202 11.35 -3.34 8.58
CA ALA A 202 12.65 -3.35 9.24
C ALA A 202 13.74 -2.58 8.47
N GLN A 203 13.62 -2.48 7.14
CA GLN A 203 14.56 -1.75 6.27
C GLN A 203 14.27 -0.24 6.19
N ILE A 204 13.11 0.23 6.67
CA ILE A 204 12.81 1.67 6.73
C ILE A 204 13.54 2.24 7.96
N PRO A 205 14.38 3.27 7.84
CA PRO A 205 15.01 3.92 8.99
C PRO A 205 13.96 4.47 9.97
N PRO A 206 14.15 4.37 11.31
CA PRO A 206 13.17 4.86 12.29
C PRO A 206 12.74 6.32 12.08
N GLU A 207 13.67 7.18 11.68
CA GLU A 207 13.44 8.59 11.37
C GLU A 207 12.57 8.84 10.13
N ALA A 208 12.47 7.85 9.23
CA ALA A 208 11.64 7.91 8.03
C ALA A 208 10.29 7.19 8.21
N ARG A 209 10.05 6.57 9.37
CA ARG A 209 8.77 5.92 9.69
C ARG A 209 7.84 6.91 10.35
N SER A 210 6.63 7.03 9.82
CA SER A 210 5.51 7.60 10.57
C SER A 210 5.14 6.63 11.71
N PRO A 211 5.23 7.03 12.99
CA PRO A 211 4.86 6.16 14.11
C PRO A 211 3.40 5.71 14.02
N ARG A 212 2.51 6.63 13.64
CA ARG A 212 1.09 6.36 13.48
C ARG A 212 0.79 5.36 12.36
N GLU A 213 1.39 5.55 11.18
CA GLU A 213 1.16 4.60 10.07
C GLU A 213 1.77 3.23 10.37
N THR A 214 2.91 3.21 11.08
CA THR A 214 3.53 1.97 11.55
C THR A 214 2.62 1.24 12.54
N ALA A 215 2.03 1.97 13.48
CA ALA A 215 1.07 1.40 14.42
C ALA A 215 -0.14 0.79 13.71
N VAL A 216 -0.72 1.49 12.73
CA VAL A 216 -1.85 0.97 11.95
C VAL A 216 -1.47 -0.28 11.15
N ALA A 217 -0.31 -0.28 10.47
CA ALA A 217 0.13 -1.44 9.71
C ALA A 217 0.40 -2.67 10.61
N LEU A 218 1.03 -2.47 11.77
CA LEU A 218 1.25 -3.53 12.75
C LEU A 218 -0.05 -4.03 13.37
N ASP A 219 -0.95 -3.14 13.76
CA ASP A 219 -2.26 -3.47 14.33
C ASP A 219 -3.05 -4.41 13.42
N VAL A 220 -3.13 -4.07 12.14
CA VAL A 220 -3.79 -4.90 11.12
C VAL A 220 -3.15 -6.30 11.04
N MET A 221 -1.82 -6.38 10.98
CA MET A 221 -1.12 -7.67 10.91
C MET A 221 -1.31 -8.51 12.17
N ILE A 222 -1.34 -7.87 13.35
CA ILE A 222 -1.65 -8.51 14.62
C ILE A 222 -3.11 -9.00 14.63
N GLY A 223 -4.03 -8.26 14.00
CA GLY A 223 -5.42 -8.65 13.83
C GLY A 223 -5.62 -9.97 13.08
N TRP A 224 -4.64 -10.43 12.30
CA TRP A 224 -4.69 -11.74 11.63
C TRP A 224 -4.30 -12.92 12.52
N MET A 225 -3.77 -12.68 13.72
CA MET A 225 -3.31 -13.74 14.62
C MET A 225 -4.39 -14.77 14.98
N PRO A 226 -5.67 -14.41 15.24
CA PRO A 226 -6.71 -15.40 15.48
C PRO A 226 -6.87 -16.41 14.33
N ASN A 227 -6.74 -15.97 13.07
CA ASN A 227 -6.83 -16.86 11.91
C ASN A 227 -5.63 -17.82 11.86
N LEU A 228 -4.42 -17.31 12.13
CA LEU A 228 -3.22 -18.14 12.22
C LEU A 228 -3.36 -19.20 13.32
N MET A 229 -3.86 -18.79 14.49
CA MET A 229 -4.06 -19.67 15.64
C MET A 229 -5.18 -20.69 15.45
N SER A 230 -6.17 -20.41 14.60
CA SER A 230 -7.33 -21.29 14.44
C SER A 230 -7.03 -22.58 13.67
N GLU A 231 -5.97 -22.58 12.85
CA GLU A 231 -5.68 -23.67 11.90
C GLU A 231 -4.23 -24.18 11.99
N THR A 232 -3.35 -23.53 12.77
CA THR A 232 -1.94 -23.93 12.86
C THR A 232 -1.43 -24.15 14.29
N PRO A 233 -0.50 -25.10 14.49
CA PRO A 233 0.17 -25.27 15.78
C PRO A 233 0.93 -24.01 16.21
N ALA A 234 1.12 -23.86 17.52
CA ALA A 234 1.89 -22.77 18.15
C ALA A 234 3.24 -22.47 17.48
N SER A 235 3.95 -23.49 17.03
CA SER A 235 5.24 -23.34 16.33
C SER A 235 5.18 -22.53 15.02
N HIS A 236 4.01 -22.34 14.43
CA HIS A 236 3.82 -21.61 13.18
C HIS A 236 3.44 -20.15 13.41
N TRP A 237 2.57 -19.87 14.40
CA TRP A 237 2.10 -18.51 14.65
C TRP A 237 2.96 -17.75 15.68
N GLN A 238 3.60 -18.44 16.64
CA GLN A 238 4.42 -17.77 17.67
C GLN A 238 5.56 -16.93 17.07
N PRO A 239 6.36 -17.43 16.11
CA PRO A 239 7.44 -16.62 15.53
C PRO A 239 6.94 -15.34 14.82
N VAL A 240 5.74 -15.39 14.25
CA VAL A 240 5.08 -14.24 13.62
C VAL A 240 4.70 -13.23 14.70
N MET A 241 4.03 -13.70 15.77
CA MET A 241 3.64 -12.88 16.91
C MET A 241 4.86 -12.20 17.56
N ASP A 242 5.94 -12.95 17.80
CA ASP A 242 7.18 -12.44 18.39
C ASP A 242 7.76 -11.31 17.54
N SER A 243 7.76 -11.48 16.22
CA SER A 243 8.27 -10.47 15.29
C SER A 243 7.39 -9.22 15.28
N LEU A 244 6.07 -9.39 15.28
CA LEU A 244 5.11 -8.29 15.37
C LEU A 244 5.25 -7.51 16.67
N MET A 245 5.30 -8.22 17.81
CA MET A 245 5.45 -7.63 19.14
C MET A 245 6.79 -6.91 19.30
N LYS A 246 7.87 -7.45 18.72
CA LYS A 246 9.18 -6.80 18.72
C LYS A 246 9.17 -5.49 17.94
N GLU A 247 8.50 -5.40 16.79
CA GLU A 247 8.36 -4.13 16.06
C GLU A 247 7.39 -3.18 16.77
N ALA A 248 6.27 -3.68 17.30
CA ALA A 248 5.30 -2.89 18.04
C ALA A 248 5.90 -2.26 19.30
N GLY A 249 6.77 -2.98 20.02
CA GLY A 249 7.44 -2.48 21.21
C GLY A 249 8.43 -1.32 20.96
N LYS A 250 8.72 -0.98 19.70
CA LYS A 250 9.51 0.19 19.33
C LYS A 250 8.67 1.46 19.18
N LEU A 251 7.34 1.33 19.17
CA LEU A 251 6.44 2.46 19.01
C LEU A 251 6.42 3.33 20.28
N PRO A 252 6.23 4.65 20.14
CA PRO A 252 5.88 5.50 21.26
C PRO A 252 4.56 5.04 21.90
N GLU A 253 4.46 5.21 23.22
CA GLU A 253 3.26 4.82 23.97
C GLU A 253 1.99 5.54 23.47
N SER A 254 2.12 6.77 22.96
CA SER A 254 1.01 7.55 22.40
C SER A 254 0.32 6.90 21.19
N GLU A 255 1.05 6.05 20.44
CA GLU A 255 0.52 5.37 19.23
C GLU A 255 0.17 3.89 19.51
N SER A 256 0.37 3.43 20.75
CA SER A 256 0.22 2.02 21.12
C SER A 256 -1.23 1.60 21.39
N GLY A 257 -2.17 2.54 21.45
CA GLY A 257 -3.55 2.30 21.87
C GLY A 257 -4.30 1.28 20.99
N LEU A 258 -4.12 1.34 19.67
CA LEU A 258 -4.77 0.39 18.74
C LEU A 258 -4.27 -1.04 18.99
N ILE A 259 -2.94 -1.20 19.04
CA ILE A 259 -2.30 -2.49 19.25
C ILE A 259 -2.68 -3.08 20.61
N LYS A 260 -2.74 -2.26 21.68
CA LYS A 260 -3.23 -2.69 23.00
C LYS A 260 -4.62 -3.33 22.91
N ASN A 261 -5.55 -2.66 22.23
CA ASN A 261 -6.92 -3.15 22.08
C ASN A 261 -6.97 -4.46 21.29
N THR A 262 -6.18 -4.58 20.23
CA THR A 262 -6.12 -5.79 19.41
C THR A 262 -5.50 -6.95 20.19
N VAL A 263 -4.42 -6.72 20.94
CA VAL A 263 -3.81 -7.75 21.82
C VAL A 263 -4.79 -8.18 22.92
N ALA A 264 -5.52 -7.25 23.53
CA ALA A 264 -6.56 -7.58 24.50
C ALA A 264 -7.68 -8.43 23.89
N THR A 265 -8.11 -8.10 22.66
CA THR A 265 -9.12 -8.88 21.92
C THR A 265 -8.64 -10.31 21.66
N ILE A 266 -7.39 -10.48 21.18
CA ILE A 266 -6.79 -11.80 20.96
C ILE A 266 -6.72 -12.58 22.27
N ALA A 267 -6.24 -11.97 23.35
CA ALA A 267 -6.20 -12.61 24.66
C ALA A 267 -7.59 -13.09 25.09
N GLY A 268 -8.64 -12.28 24.88
CA GLY A 268 -10.03 -12.67 25.13
C GLY A 268 -10.49 -13.89 24.33
N HIS A 269 -10.07 -14.02 23.07
CA HIS A 269 -10.36 -15.21 22.27
C HIS A 269 -9.67 -16.49 22.78
N MET A 270 -8.51 -16.36 23.44
CA MET A 270 -7.72 -17.48 23.97
C MET A 270 -8.12 -17.91 25.39
N GLN A 271 -8.77 -17.04 26.16
CA GLN A 271 -9.26 -17.33 27.51
C GLN A 271 -10.35 -18.42 27.51
N PRO A 272 -10.58 -19.13 28.64
CA PRO A 272 -11.71 -20.05 28.77
C PRO A 272 -13.05 -19.39 28.39
N GLY A 273 -13.80 -20.04 27.50
CA GLY A 273 -15.04 -19.49 26.93
C GLY A 273 -14.87 -18.57 25.72
N GLY A 274 -13.64 -18.20 25.37
CA GLY A 274 -13.30 -17.50 24.13
C GLY A 274 -13.37 -18.41 22.90
N ALA A 275 -13.48 -17.80 21.71
CA ALA A 275 -13.68 -18.52 20.45
C ALA A 275 -12.55 -19.51 20.13
N LEU A 276 -11.27 -19.12 20.27
CA LEU A 276 -10.14 -20.00 20.00
C LEU A 276 -10.03 -21.11 21.05
N HIS A 277 -10.35 -20.81 22.31
CA HIS A 277 -10.42 -21.83 23.36
C HIS A 277 -11.53 -22.86 23.08
N GLY A 278 -12.72 -22.40 22.68
CA GLY A 278 -13.86 -23.25 22.36
C GLY A 278 -13.62 -24.18 21.17
N MET A 279 -12.76 -23.79 20.23
CA MET A 279 -12.32 -24.64 19.11
C MET A 279 -11.33 -25.74 19.54
N GLY A 280 -10.76 -25.67 20.75
CA GLY A 280 -9.81 -26.68 21.27
C GLY A 280 -8.47 -26.70 20.53
N VAL A 281 -8.16 -25.64 19.78
CA VAL A 281 -6.96 -25.53 18.93
C VAL A 281 -5.74 -24.98 19.68
N LEU A 282 -5.95 -24.43 20.88
CA LEU A 282 -4.90 -23.86 21.72
C LEU A 282 -4.53 -24.81 22.87
N HIS A 283 -3.23 -24.89 23.16
CA HIS A 283 -2.71 -25.53 24.36
C HIS A 283 -2.99 -24.65 25.60
N PRO A 284 -3.21 -25.23 26.80
CA PRO A 284 -3.43 -24.46 28.04
C PRO A 284 -2.39 -23.35 28.34
N ASN A 285 -1.18 -23.48 27.82
CA ASN A 285 -0.09 -22.52 28.05
C ASN A 285 0.05 -21.47 26.92
N ASP A 286 -0.70 -21.58 25.82
CA ASP A 286 -0.49 -20.72 24.65
C ASP A 286 -0.79 -19.25 24.95
N LEU A 287 -1.80 -18.98 25.78
CA LEU A 287 -2.07 -17.61 26.24
C LEU A 287 -0.91 -17.06 27.08
N GLN A 288 -0.38 -17.86 28.01
CA GLN A 288 0.77 -17.43 28.83
C GLN A 288 1.99 -17.17 27.94
N ASN A 289 2.28 -18.06 27.00
CA ASN A 289 3.37 -17.92 26.04
C ASN A 289 3.21 -16.66 25.18
N MET A 290 1.99 -16.37 24.69
CA MET A 290 1.71 -15.15 23.95
C MET A 290 1.95 -13.91 24.82
N LEU A 291 1.45 -13.88 26.06
CA LEU A 291 1.62 -12.73 26.95
C LEU A 291 3.07 -12.49 27.39
N LEU A 292 3.93 -13.51 27.34
CA LEU A 292 5.37 -13.35 27.62
C LEU A 292 6.09 -12.51 26.58
N VAL A 293 5.63 -12.52 25.33
CA VAL A 293 6.30 -11.80 24.21
C VAL A 293 5.70 -10.43 23.94
N VAL A 294 4.52 -10.13 24.49
CA VAL A 294 3.91 -8.79 24.45
C VAL A 294 4.72 -7.85 25.36
N PRO A 295 5.23 -6.71 24.85
CA PRO A 295 5.90 -5.69 25.66
C PRO A 295 5.01 -5.21 26.82
N ASP A 296 5.59 -4.89 27.98
CA ASP A 296 4.80 -4.55 29.18
C ASP A 296 3.81 -3.39 28.95
N HIS A 297 4.24 -2.37 28.22
CA HIS A 297 3.40 -1.23 27.85
C HIS A 297 2.34 -1.56 26.79
N LEU A 298 2.27 -2.79 26.27
CA LEU A 298 1.24 -3.29 25.35
C LEU A 298 0.39 -4.40 25.97
N LYS A 299 0.76 -4.89 27.16
CA LYS A 299 0.01 -5.96 27.81
C LYS A 299 -1.40 -5.49 28.12
N PRO A 300 -2.42 -6.36 27.93
CA PRO A 300 -3.74 -6.07 28.43
C PRO A 300 -3.62 -5.95 29.94
N HIS A 301 -3.87 -4.76 30.49
CA HIS A 301 -4.07 -4.64 31.92
C HIS A 301 -5.30 -5.49 32.25
N ALA A 302 -5.18 -6.38 33.24
CA ALA A 302 -6.37 -6.95 33.83
C ALA A 302 -7.26 -5.76 34.18
N HIS A 303 -8.54 -5.78 33.78
CA HIS A 303 -9.52 -4.93 34.41
C HIS A 303 -9.40 -5.20 35.91
N SER A 304 -8.72 -4.31 36.63
CA SER A 304 -9.05 -4.07 38.01
C SER A 304 -10.50 -3.61 37.93
N ASP A 305 -11.40 -4.51 38.32
CA ASP A 305 -12.72 -4.13 38.82
C ASP A 305 -12.48 -3.06 39.89
N ASP A 306 -12.50 -1.79 39.47
CA ASP A 306 -12.54 -0.60 40.31
C ASP A 306 -13.28 0.47 39.51
N GLU A 307 -14.58 0.22 39.28
CA GLU A 307 -15.74 1.05 39.70
C GLU A 307 -17.06 0.54 39.08
#